data_AF-H8L5C1-F1
#
_entry.id   AF-H8L5C1-F1
#
_cell.length_a   1.000
_cell.length_b   1.000
_cell.length_c   1.000
_cell.angle_alpha   90.00
_cell.angle_beta   90.00
_cell.angle_gamma   90.00
#
_symmetry.space_group_name_H-M   'P 1'
#
loop_
_entity.id
_entity.type
_entity.pdbx_description
1 polymer ?
#
loop_
_entity_poly.entity_id
_entity_poly.type
_entity_poly.pdbx_seq_one_letter_code
_entity_poly.pdbx_strand_id
1 'polypeptide(L)'
;MITSFSSATRRPSLAISPGPGSLPGRGLILAGLLLLAGCQQAALPRLHADHQRLQAQQAREMQLATWQDWTLRGRLGLSDGHQGGSGSFVWIQQGDRYDFQMRKPITGGLVFRLQGGPEGAHLINGDGRELSDPDVETLMRKVMGWTVPLRELRAWVLGARAAGSPASLSFQPDGLPATVSQDGWQIDYPSWNHDRQPALPHQVFASRPPYKVRLSIESWQRGVDAGQGD
;
A
#
# COMPACT_ATOMS: atom_id res chain seq x y z
N MET A 1 -12.09 -46.80 52.85
CA MET A 1 -13.36 -47.11 53.54
C MET A 1 -14.01 -45.80 53.95
N ILE A 2 -15.30 -45.64 53.62
CA ILE A 2 -16.33 -44.93 54.41
C ILE A 2 -16.34 -43.39 54.25
N THR A 3 -17.18 -42.90 53.32
CA THR A 3 -18.42 -42.07 53.50
C THR A 3 -18.16 -40.59 53.79
N SER A 4 -18.55 -39.60 52.98
CA SER A 4 -19.87 -39.21 52.46
C SER A 4 -20.90 -38.82 53.53
N PHE A 5 -21.61 -37.72 53.25
CA PHE A 5 -22.74 -37.10 53.96
C PHE A 5 -22.37 -36.41 55.29
N SER A 6 -23.00 -35.33 55.74
CA SER A 6 -24.33 -34.79 55.45
C SER A 6 -24.44 -33.37 56.02
N SER A 7 -25.14 -32.50 55.29
CA SER A 7 -26.30 -31.75 55.80
C SER A 7 -26.15 -30.58 56.78
N ALA A 8 -26.90 -29.54 56.38
CA ALA A 8 -27.91 -28.83 57.16
C ALA A 8 -27.50 -27.58 57.96
N THR A 9 -27.81 -26.44 57.34
CA THR A 9 -28.77 -25.43 57.83
C THR A 9 -28.99 -25.32 59.35
N ARG A 10 -28.68 -24.13 59.90
CA ARG A 10 -29.65 -23.30 60.64
C ARG A 10 -29.11 -21.90 60.94
N ARG A 11 -29.88 -20.89 60.53
CA ARG A 11 -30.01 -19.55 61.17
C ARG A 11 -30.55 -19.75 62.61
N PRO A 12 -30.50 -18.80 63.59
CA PRO A 12 -30.88 -17.38 63.43
C PRO A 12 -30.33 -16.36 64.47
N SER A 13 -30.90 -15.14 64.40
CA SER A 13 -31.15 -14.16 65.49
C SER A 13 -29.97 -13.32 66.01
N LEU A 14 -29.92 -12.02 65.74
CA LEU A 14 -30.67 -10.87 66.31
C LEU A 14 -30.13 -10.38 67.67
N ALA A 15 -29.42 -9.25 67.65
CA ALA A 15 -29.30 -8.22 68.70
C ALA A 15 -28.51 -7.03 68.10
N ILE A 16 -29.13 -5.95 67.62
CA ILE A 16 -29.61 -4.74 68.33
C ILE A 16 -28.47 -3.91 68.98
N SER A 17 -28.05 -2.87 68.24
CA SER A 17 -27.76 -1.44 68.57
C SER A 17 -27.20 -1.04 69.96
N PRO A 18 -26.32 0.00 70.05
CA PRO A 18 -26.76 1.39 69.78
C PRO A 18 -25.72 2.37 69.17
N GLY A 19 -26.26 3.30 68.37
CA GLY A 19 -26.05 4.75 68.59
C GLY A 19 -24.90 5.45 67.84
N PRO A 20 -25.08 6.72 67.42
CA PRO A 20 -24.47 7.26 66.21
C PRO A 20 -23.30 8.21 66.46
N GLY A 21 -22.26 8.10 65.64
CA GLY A 21 -21.15 9.06 65.57
C GLY A 21 -20.84 9.45 64.13
N SER A 22 -21.20 10.69 63.78
CA SER A 22 -20.57 11.57 62.77
C SER A 22 -20.25 11.03 61.36
N LEU A 23 -21.04 11.52 60.38
CA LEU A 23 -20.77 11.59 58.94
C LEU A 23 -19.57 12.53 58.62
N PRO A 24 -19.13 12.72 57.36
CA PRO A 24 -18.89 11.78 56.25
C PRO A 24 -17.55 12.08 55.52
N GLY A 25 -16.67 11.09 55.40
CA GLY A 25 -15.49 11.19 54.51
C GLY A 25 -15.77 10.58 53.14
N ARG A 26 -16.45 11.32 52.26
CA ARG A 26 -16.65 10.93 50.85
C ARG A 26 -15.29 10.88 50.12
N GLY A 27 -14.62 9.73 50.18
CA GLY A 27 -13.47 9.44 49.32
C GLY A 27 -13.95 9.32 47.88
N LEU A 28 -13.84 10.42 47.13
CA LEU A 28 -14.01 10.43 45.67
C LEU A 28 -12.99 9.46 45.06
N ILE A 29 -13.50 8.38 44.45
CA ILE A 29 -12.75 7.55 43.50
C ILE A 29 -12.51 8.44 42.27
N LEU A 30 -11.30 9.01 42.18
CA LEU A 30 -10.88 9.81 41.03
C LEU A 30 -10.66 8.85 39.84
N ALA A 31 -11.68 8.76 39.00
CA ALA A 31 -11.64 8.03 37.73
C ALA A 31 -10.58 8.66 36.81
N GLY A 32 -9.46 7.96 36.65
CA GLY A 32 -8.42 8.30 35.69
C GLY A 32 -8.91 8.07 34.26
N LEU A 33 -9.53 9.09 33.67
CA LEU A 33 -9.78 9.18 32.23
C LEU A 33 -8.45 9.41 31.52
N LEU A 34 -7.81 8.33 31.06
CA LEU A 34 -6.71 8.41 30.10
C LEU A 34 -7.23 9.06 28.81
N LEU A 35 -6.82 10.30 28.58
CA LEU A 35 -7.01 11.02 27.33
C LEU A 35 -6.15 10.35 26.24
N LEU A 36 -6.73 9.42 25.49
CA LEU A 36 -6.19 8.95 24.22
C LEU A 36 -6.31 10.10 23.21
N ALA A 37 -5.30 10.98 23.18
CA ALA A 37 -5.11 11.93 22.10
C ALA A 37 -4.66 11.15 20.85
N GLY A 38 -5.63 10.67 20.06
CA GLY A 38 -5.35 10.10 18.75
C GLY A 38 -4.80 11.20 17.83
N CYS A 39 -3.53 11.09 17.45
CA CYS A 39 -2.97 11.90 16.37
C CYS A 39 -3.65 11.47 15.06
N GLN A 40 -4.74 12.15 14.71
CA GLN A 40 -5.37 12.01 13.41
C GLN A 40 -4.43 12.69 12.41
N GLN A 41 -3.76 11.91 11.55
CA GLN A 41 -2.96 12.47 10.46
C GLN A 41 -3.92 13.23 9.53
N ALA A 42 -3.83 14.55 9.56
CA ALA A 42 -4.61 15.40 8.67
C ALA A 42 -4.18 15.11 7.22
N ALA A 43 -5.12 14.64 6.40
CA ALA A 43 -4.88 14.52 4.97
C ALA A 43 -4.59 15.92 4.40
N LEU A 44 -3.56 16.02 3.56
CA LEU A 44 -3.25 17.28 2.87
C LEU A 44 -4.45 17.72 2.02
N PRO A 45 -4.77 19.02 1.96
CA PRO A 45 -5.85 19.51 1.13
C PRO A 45 -5.54 19.24 -0.35
N ARG A 46 -6.53 18.73 -1.08
CA ARG A 46 -6.43 18.50 -2.53
C ARG A 46 -6.84 19.76 -3.27
N LEU A 47 -5.93 20.28 -4.08
CA LEU A 47 -6.16 21.43 -4.95
C LEU A 47 -6.63 20.95 -6.32
N HIS A 48 -7.54 21.71 -6.94
CA HIS A 48 -8.01 21.43 -8.28
C HIS A 48 -6.92 21.69 -9.32
N ALA A 49 -7.01 20.99 -10.44
CA ALA A 49 -6.19 21.28 -11.61
C ALA A 49 -6.51 22.67 -12.16
N ASP A 50 -5.47 23.49 -12.32
CA ASP A 50 -5.51 24.72 -13.10
C ASP A 50 -4.47 24.65 -14.23
N HIS A 51 -4.49 25.63 -15.13
CA HIS A 51 -3.59 25.64 -16.28
C HIS A 51 -2.11 25.63 -15.87
N GLN A 52 -1.74 26.36 -14.81
CA GLN A 52 -0.35 26.44 -14.35
C GLN A 52 0.15 25.09 -13.81
N ARG A 53 -0.64 24.42 -12.95
CA ARG A 53 -0.29 23.10 -12.39
C ARG A 53 -0.23 22.03 -13.47
N LEU A 54 -1.15 22.06 -14.44
CA LEU A 54 -1.12 21.13 -15.57
C LEU A 54 0.11 21.33 -16.46
N GLN A 55 0.51 22.58 -16.72
CA GLN A 55 1.75 22.90 -17.45
C GLN A 55 2.99 22.43 -16.69
N ALA A 56 3.06 22.69 -15.38
CA ALA A 56 4.17 22.23 -14.53
C ALA A 56 4.26 20.69 -14.50
N GLN A 57 3.12 20.00 -14.40
CA GLN A 57 3.05 18.54 -14.49
C GLN A 57 3.51 18.03 -15.85
N GLN A 58 3.09 18.65 -16.95
CA GLN A 58 3.56 18.27 -18.30
C GLN A 58 5.08 18.42 -18.43
N ALA A 59 5.65 19.53 -17.95
CA ALA A 59 7.10 19.74 -17.94
C ALA A 59 7.84 18.68 -17.13
N ARG A 60 7.30 18.35 -15.96
CA ARG A 60 7.79 17.29 -15.09
C ARG A 60 7.73 15.91 -15.77
N GLU A 61 6.65 15.59 -16.47
CA GLU A 61 6.47 14.32 -17.20
C GLU A 61 7.46 14.20 -18.37
N MET A 62 7.74 15.29 -19.08
CA MET A 62 8.78 15.31 -20.13
C MET A 62 10.17 15.00 -19.56
N GLN A 63 10.49 15.50 -18.37
CA GLN A 63 11.75 15.17 -17.69
C GLN A 63 11.81 13.68 -17.31
N LEU A 64 10.71 13.13 -16.76
CA LEU A 64 10.63 11.71 -16.43
C LEU A 64 10.68 10.79 -17.65
N ALA A 65 10.16 11.21 -18.80
CA ALA A 65 10.19 10.40 -20.02
C ALA A 65 11.63 10.06 -20.46
N THR A 66 12.62 10.83 -20.00
CA THR A 66 14.04 10.53 -20.22
C THR A 66 14.59 9.42 -19.31
N TRP A 67 13.85 9.04 -18.26
CA TRP A 67 14.22 7.97 -17.33
C TRP A 67 13.80 6.61 -17.90
N GLN A 68 14.60 6.14 -18.86
CA GLN A 68 14.37 4.84 -19.49
C GLN A 68 14.84 3.68 -18.61
N ASP A 69 15.90 3.90 -17.84
CA ASP A 69 16.53 2.87 -17.03
C ASP A 69 16.50 3.26 -15.55
N TRP A 70 15.93 2.39 -14.73
CA TRP A 70 15.84 2.59 -13.29
C TRP A 70 15.57 1.29 -12.56
N THR A 71 15.92 1.27 -11.28
CA THR A 71 15.53 0.21 -10.36
C THR A 71 14.72 0.80 -9.21
N LEU A 72 13.59 0.16 -8.93
CA LEU A 72 12.66 0.49 -7.87
C LEU A 72 12.53 -0.70 -6.92
N ARG A 73 12.66 -0.45 -5.61
CA ARG A 73 12.44 -1.47 -4.57
C ARG A 73 11.46 -0.99 -3.51
N GLY A 74 10.70 -1.91 -2.95
CA GLY A 74 9.85 -1.63 -1.82
C GLY A 74 8.87 -2.74 -1.49
N ARG A 75 7.69 -2.35 -1.03
CA ARG A 75 6.61 -3.25 -0.63
C ARG A 75 5.40 -3.11 -1.54
N LEU A 76 4.83 -4.25 -1.92
CA LEU A 76 3.65 -4.36 -2.76
C LEU A 76 2.52 -5.04 -1.97
N GLY A 77 1.31 -4.51 -2.13
CA GLY A 77 0.06 -5.19 -1.80
C GLY A 77 -0.85 -5.22 -3.02
N LEU A 78 -1.41 -6.39 -3.33
CA LEU A 78 -2.39 -6.63 -4.40
C LEU A 78 -3.65 -7.23 -3.81
N SER A 79 -4.81 -6.85 -4.31
CA SER A 79 -6.08 -7.51 -3.99
C SER A 79 -7.07 -7.38 -5.14
N ASP A 80 -7.87 -8.43 -5.35
CA ASP A 80 -8.99 -8.47 -6.31
C ASP A 80 -10.37 -8.38 -5.61
N GLY A 81 -10.38 -8.00 -4.33
CA GLY A 81 -11.58 -7.95 -3.48
C GLY A 81 -11.92 -9.25 -2.76
N HIS A 82 -11.34 -10.39 -3.15
CA HIS A 82 -11.57 -11.69 -2.50
C HIS A 82 -10.27 -12.27 -1.95
N GLN A 83 -9.23 -12.25 -2.78
CA GLN A 83 -7.89 -12.70 -2.48
C GLN A 83 -6.93 -11.53 -2.60
N GLY A 84 -5.73 -11.73 -2.06
CA GLY A 84 -4.69 -10.73 -2.11
C GLY A 84 -3.34 -11.32 -1.75
N GLY A 85 -2.31 -10.60 -2.12
CA GLY A 85 -0.93 -10.92 -1.82
C GLY A 85 -0.20 -9.68 -1.35
N SER A 86 0.77 -9.86 -0.46
CA SER A 86 1.71 -8.79 -0.13
C SER A 86 3.13 -9.34 -0.10
N GLY A 87 4.10 -8.47 -0.37
CA GLY A 87 5.47 -8.89 -0.60
C GLY A 87 6.43 -7.72 -0.68
N SER A 88 7.72 -8.02 -0.58
CA SER A 88 8.72 -7.11 -1.14
C SER A 88 8.72 -7.26 -2.66
N PHE A 89 9.09 -6.19 -3.35
CA PHE A 89 9.28 -6.23 -4.79
C PHE A 89 10.57 -5.53 -5.22
N VAL A 90 11.06 -5.95 -6.38
CA VAL A 90 12.11 -5.28 -7.14
C VAL A 90 11.60 -5.14 -8.57
N TRP A 91 11.66 -3.93 -9.12
CA TRP A 91 11.36 -3.65 -10.51
C TRP A 91 12.57 -2.99 -11.16
N ILE A 92 13.17 -3.68 -12.12
CA ILE A 92 14.23 -3.16 -12.98
C ILE A 92 13.60 -2.81 -14.33
N GLN A 93 13.72 -1.56 -14.75
CA GLN A 93 13.29 -1.07 -16.06
C GLN A 93 14.52 -0.80 -16.93
N GLN A 94 14.44 -1.21 -18.20
CA GLN A 94 15.48 -1.05 -19.22
C GLN A 94 14.85 -0.67 -20.56
N GLY A 95 14.67 0.62 -20.83
CA GLY A 95 13.90 1.06 -22.00
C GLY A 95 12.50 0.44 -21.97
N ASP A 96 12.16 -0.38 -22.97
CA ASP A 96 10.87 -1.10 -23.03
C ASP A 96 10.89 -2.48 -22.36
N ARG A 97 12.05 -2.95 -21.91
CA ARG A 97 12.20 -4.19 -21.16
C ARG A 97 12.05 -3.95 -19.66
N TYR A 98 11.56 -4.95 -18.95
CA TYR A 98 11.48 -4.91 -17.48
C TYR A 98 11.60 -6.29 -16.86
N ASP A 99 12.05 -6.30 -15.60
CA ASP A 99 12.09 -7.45 -14.72
C ASP A 99 11.45 -7.06 -13.40
N PHE A 100 10.31 -7.68 -13.09
CA PHE A 100 9.54 -7.46 -11.88
C PHE A 100 9.55 -8.73 -11.03
N GLN A 101 10.02 -8.63 -9.80
CA GLN A 101 10.05 -9.75 -8.85
C GLN A 101 9.25 -9.39 -7.61
N MET A 102 8.38 -10.30 -7.18
CA MET A 102 7.68 -10.22 -5.90
C MET A 102 8.09 -11.40 -5.01
N ARG A 103 8.40 -11.12 -3.73
CA ARG A 103 8.81 -12.13 -2.74
C ARG A 103 7.97 -12.05 -1.48
N LYS A 104 7.78 -13.19 -0.81
CA LYS A 104 7.03 -13.28 0.45
C LYS A 104 7.78 -12.52 1.57
N PRO A 105 7.11 -11.69 2.39
CA PRO A 105 7.79 -10.83 3.36
C PRO A 105 8.60 -11.57 4.43
N ILE A 106 8.15 -12.78 4.83
CA ILE A 106 8.74 -13.53 5.95
C ILE A 106 9.74 -14.56 5.44
N THR A 107 9.37 -15.34 4.43
CA THR A 107 10.21 -16.45 3.95
C THR A 107 11.21 -16.04 2.86
N GLY A 108 11.05 -14.86 2.25
CA GLY A 108 11.84 -14.44 1.09
C GLY A 108 11.58 -15.25 -0.18
N GLY A 109 10.70 -16.26 -0.13
CA GLY A 109 10.37 -17.11 -1.26
C GLY A 109 9.75 -16.31 -2.40
N LEU A 110 10.10 -16.68 -3.64
CA LEU A 110 9.53 -16.07 -4.84
C LEU A 110 8.01 -16.27 -4.85
N VAL A 111 7.27 -15.21 -5.17
CA VAL A 111 5.83 -15.29 -5.47
C VAL A 111 5.66 -15.37 -6.97
N PHE A 112 6.26 -14.44 -7.70
CA PHE A 112 6.50 -14.53 -9.13
C PHE A 112 7.66 -13.62 -9.56
N ARG A 113 8.25 -13.93 -10.71
CA ARG A 113 9.09 -13.06 -11.53
C ARG A 113 8.42 -12.89 -12.88
N LEU A 114 8.23 -11.65 -13.31
CA LEU A 114 7.67 -11.29 -14.60
C LEU A 114 8.72 -10.50 -15.37
N GLN A 115 9.06 -11.00 -16.55
CA GLN A 115 9.91 -10.32 -17.50
C GLN A 115 9.06 -9.98 -18.73
N GLY A 116 9.28 -8.81 -19.31
CA GLY A 116 8.58 -8.45 -20.54
C GLY A 116 9.29 -7.37 -21.33
N GLY A 117 8.92 -7.27 -22.60
CA GLY A 117 9.48 -6.32 -23.56
C GLY A 117 8.93 -6.55 -24.97
N PRO A 118 9.56 -5.98 -26.01
CA PRO A 118 9.17 -6.16 -27.41
C PRO A 118 9.13 -7.62 -27.87
N GLU A 119 9.88 -8.51 -27.23
CA GLU A 119 9.92 -9.95 -27.48
C GLU A 119 8.75 -10.74 -26.89
N GLY A 120 7.89 -10.10 -26.10
CA GLY A 120 6.81 -10.75 -25.36
C GLY A 120 7.07 -10.77 -23.85
N ALA A 121 6.35 -11.63 -23.14
CA ALA A 121 6.39 -11.75 -21.69
C ALA A 121 6.64 -13.18 -21.21
N HIS A 122 7.39 -13.30 -20.13
CA HIS A 122 7.71 -14.56 -19.45
C HIS A 122 7.46 -14.39 -17.95
N LEU A 123 6.80 -15.38 -17.33
CA LEU A 123 6.50 -15.40 -15.91
C LEU A 123 6.94 -16.71 -15.29
N ILE A 124 7.68 -16.63 -14.19
CA ILE A 124 8.02 -17.76 -13.31
C ILE A 124 7.28 -17.56 -12.00
N ASN A 125 6.47 -18.52 -11.57
CA ASN A 125 5.80 -18.46 -10.27
C ASN A 125 6.68 -19.03 -9.14
N GLY A 126 6.23 -18.91 -7.89
CA GLY A 126 6.94 -19.41 -6.72
C GLY A 126 7.18 -20.92 -6.68
N ASP A 127 6.43 -21.70 -7.46
CA ASP A 127 6.55 -23.16 -7.56
C ASP A 127 7.44 -23.59 -8.74
N GLY A 128 8.05 -22.63 -9.45
CA GLY A 128 8.93 -22.86 -10.59
C GLY A 128 8.21 -23.10 -11.93
N ARG A 129 6.88 -22.95 -11.99
CA ARG A 129 6.14 -23.03 -13.25
C ARG A 129 6.40 -21.78 -14.08
N GLU A 130 6.79 -22.01 -15.33
CA GLU A 130 6.99 -20.97 -16.31
C GLU A 130 5.80 -20.84 -17.26
N LEU A 131 5.45 -19.61 -17.60
CA LEU A 131 4.44 -19.27 -18.59
C LEU A 131 4.99 -18.16 -19.51
N SER A 132 4.56 -18.14 -20.76
CA SER A 132 4.93 -17.08 -21.69
C SER A 132 3.77 -16.71 -22.59
N ASP A 133 3.73 -15.45 -23.01
CA ASP A 133 2.74 -14.92 -23.93
C ASP A 133 3.34 -13.72 -24.69
N PRO A 134 3.04 -13.53 -25.98
CA PRO A 134 3.40 -12.30 -26.68
C PRO A 134 2.83 -11.03 -26.03
N ASP A 135 1.71 -11.14 -25.29
CA ASP A 135 1.08 -10.04 -24.58
C ASP A 135 1.12 -10.23 -23.06
N VAL A 136 1.79 -9.31 -22.35
CA VAL A 136 1.93 -9.41 -20.89
C VAL A 136 0.59 -9.31 -20.18
N GLU A 137 -0.33 -8.50 -20.67
CA GLU A 137 -1.63 -8.33 -20.02
C GLU A 137 -2.45 -9.62 -20.07
N THR A 138 -2.37 -10.33 -21.19
CA THR A 138 -2.93 -11.67 -21.36
C THR A 138 -2.26 -12.68 -20.45
N LEU A 139 -0.92 -12.65 -20.32
CA LEU A 139 -0.18 -13.50 -19.39
C LEU A 139 -0.63 -13.27 -17.93
N MET A 140 -0.71 -12.01 -17.51
CA MET A 140 -1.12 -11.66 -16.15
C MET A 140 -2.57 -12.02 -15.87
N ARG A 141 -3.46 -11.92 -16.86
CA ARG A 141 -4.85 -12.37 -16.73
C ARG A 141 -4.94 -13.88 -16.50
N LYS A 142 -4.11 -14.67 -17.18
CA LYS A 142 -4.04 -16.13 -16.97
C LYS A 142 -3.56 -16.50 -15.57
N VAL A 143 -2.64 -15.71 -15.02
CA VAL A 143 -1.99 -16.01 -13.72
C VAL A 143 -2.80 -15.46 -12.54
N MET A 144 -3.31 -14.24 -12.65
CA MET A 144 -3.98 -13.54 -11.54
C MET A 144 -5.50 -13.48 -11.69
N GLY A 145 -6.06 -13.87 -12.84
CA GLY A 145 -7.49 -13.82 -13.11
C GLY A 145 -8.01 -12.43 -13.51
N TRP A 146 -7.14 -11.40 -13.57
CA TRP A 146 -7.50 -10.05 -13.97
C TRP A 146 -6.36 -9.36 -14.74
N THR A 147 -6.72 -8.35 -15.53
CA THR A 147 -5.77 -7.58 -16.33
C THR A 147 -5.12 -6.49 -15.49
N VAL A 148 -3.81 -6.59 -15.28
CA VAL A 148 -3.01 -5.54 -14.65
C VAL A 148 -2.45 -4.61 -15.73
N PRO A 149 -2.74 -3.30 -15.67
CA PRO A 149 -2.30 -2.34 -16.68
C PRO A 149 -0.82 -2.00 -16.47
N LEU A 150 0.08 -2.90 -16.85
CA LEU A 150 1.51 -2.77 -16.54
C LEU A 150 2.15 -1.55 -17.22
N ARG A 151 1.67 -1.21 -18.42
CA ARG A 151 2.15 -0.06 -19.18
C ARG A 151 1.80 1.24 -18.45
N GLU A 152 0.58 1.35 -17.95
CA GLU A 152 0.08 2.51 -17.22
C GLU A 152 0.72 2.58 -15.84
N LEU A 153 0.87 1.43 -15.16
CA LEU A 153 1.57 1.35 -13.88
C LEU A 153 2.98 1.90 -13.99
N ARG A 154 3.70 1.66 -15.10
CA ARG A 154 5.03 2.23 -15.32
C ARG A 154 5.03 3.76 -15.27
N ALA A 155 4.01 4.41 -15.83
CA ALA A 155 3.87 5.86 -15.75
C ALA A 155 3.46 6.30 -14.33
N TRP A 156 2.49 5.60 -13.74
CA TRP A 156 1.95 5.94 -12.43
C TRP A 156 2.99 5.78 -11.31
N VAL A 157 3.90 4.79 -11.36
CA VAL A 157 4.97 4.69 -10.35
C VAL A 157 5.93 5.87 -10.35
N LEU A 158 6.07 6.56 -11.48
CA LEU A 158 6.87 7.78 -11.61
C LEU A 158 6.08 9.04 -11.22
N GLY A 159 4.77 8.92 -10.99
CA GLY A 159 3.89 10.07 -10.76
C GLY A 159 3.45 10.80 -12.03
N ALA A 160 3.45 10.09 -13.17
CA ALA A 160 3.08 10.62 -14.48
C ALA A 160 1.74 10.06 -14.96
N ARG A 161 1.07 10.78 -15.86
CA ARG A 161 -0.04 10.24 -16.65
C ARG A 161 0.48 9.16 -17.61
N ALA A 162 -0.30 8.09 -17.78
CA ALA A 162 -0.05 7.15 -18.86
C ALA A 162 -0.38 7.79 -20.23
N ALA A 163 0.31 7.35 -21.27
CA ALA A 163 0.04 7.82 -22.64
C ALA A 163 -1.16 7.08 -23.24
N GLY A 164 -1.89 7.75 -24.14
CA GLY A 164 -2.95 7.12 -24.96
C GLY A 164 -4.37 7.33 -24.45
N SER A 165 -4.56 7.82 -23.22
CA SER A 165 -5.87 8.12 -22.66
C SER A 165 -5.91 9.45 -21.90
N PRO A 166 -7.05 10.15 -21.86
CA PRO A 166 -7.22 11.33 -21.02
C PRO A 166 -7.09 10.97 -19.53
N ALA A 167 -6.54 11.90 -18.76
CA ALA A 167 -6.45 11.80 -17.31
C ALA A 167 -6.94 13.08 -16.63
N SER A 168 -7.61 12.94 -15.49
CA SER A 168 -7.93 14.06 -14.61
C SER A 168 -7.02 14.04 -13.37
N LEU A 169 -6.63 15.22 -12.89
CA LEU A 169 -5.67 15.37 -11.81
C LEU A 169 -6.20 16.26 -10.70
N SER A 170 -5.77 15.97 -9.48
CA SER A 170 -5.74 16.92 -8.37
C SER A 170 -4.32 17.01 -7.84
N PHE A 171 -4.01 18.09 -7.14
CA PHE A 171 -2.65 18.42 -6.73
C PHE A 171 -2.55 18.62 -5.22
N GLN A 172 -1.37 18.36 -4.67
CA GLN A 172 -1.02 18.74 -3.32
C GLN A 172 -0.60 20.23 -3.28
N PRO A 173 -0.50 20.85 -2.08
CA PRO A 173 -0.09 22.25 -1.94
C PRO A 173 1.29 22.58 -2.52
N ASP A 174 2.18 21.58 -2.60
CA ASP A 174 3.51 21.68 -3.20
C ASP A 174 3.51 21.64 -4.75
N GLY A 175 2.34 21.45 -5.36
CA GLY A 175 2.16 21.36 -6.81
C GLY A 175 2.40 19.98 -7.42
N LEU A 176 2.72 18.95 -6.63
CA LEU A 176 2.80 17.57 -7.10
C LEU A 176 1.41 16.93 -7.21
N PRO A 177 1.20 15.92 -8.08
CA PRO A 177 -0.06 15.20 -8.13
C PRO A 177 -0.46 14.64 -6.75
N ALA A 178 -1.68 14.96 -6.30
CA ALA A 178 -2.32 14.26 -5.20
C ALA A 178 -3.05 13.02 -5.73
N THR A 179 -3.72 13.17 -6.87
CA THR A 179 -4.44 12.08 -7.52
C THR A 179 -4.36 12.15 -9.05
N VAL A 180 -4.39 10.99 -9.69
CA VAL A 180 -4.65 10.81 -11.12
C VAL A 180 -5.84 9.88 -11.28
N SER A 181 -6.83 10.25 -12.09
CA SER A 181 -7.90 9.35 -12.53
C SER A 181 -7.79 9.14 -14.03
N GLN A 182 -7.59 7.89 -14.45
CA GLN A 182 -7.29 7.51 -15.83
C GLN A 182 -7.72 6.04 -16.08
N ASP A 183 -8.39 5.76 -17.20
CA ASP A 183 -8.81 4.39 -17.61
C ASP A 183 -9.60 3.61 -16.54
N GLY A 184 -10.43 4.33 -15.79
CA GLY A 184 -11.23 3.79 -14.68
C GLY A 184 -10.43 3.49 -13.41
N TRP A 185 -9.12 3.77 -13.40
CA TRP A 185 -8.27 3.71 -12.22
C TRP A 185 -8.25 5.06 -11.50
N GLN A 186 -8.26 4.98 -10.18
CA GLN A 186 -7.96 6.08 -9.26
C GLN A 186 -6.59 5.79 -8.64
N ILE A 187 -5.64 6.71 -8.86
CA ILE A 187 -4.28 6.65 -8.34
C ILE A 187 -4.12 7.78 -7.33
N ASP A 188 -3.83 7.44 -6.08
CA ASP A 188 -3.51 8.37 -5.01
C ASP A 188 -2.00 8.35 -4.75
N TYR A 189 -1.43 9.53 -4.53
CA TYR A 189 -0.03 9.74 -4.15
C TYR A 189 0.02 10.35 -2.75
N PRO A 190 0.06 9.54 -1.67
CA PRO A 190 0.03 10.06 -0.30
C PRO A 190 1.31 10.80 0.10
N SER A 191 2.46 10.45 -0.49
CA SER A 191 3.77 11.00 -0.11
C SER A 191 4.76 10.97 -1.26
N TRP A 192 5.71 11.91 -1.24
CA TRP A 192 6.72 12.15 -2.26
C TRP A 192 8.12 12.23 -1.65
N ASN A 193 9.14 11.81 -2.42
CA ASN A 193 10.56 12.02 -2.15
C ASN A 193 11.00 13.35 -2.77
N HIS A 194 11.30 14.35 -1.96
CA HIS A 194 11.78 15.65 -2.44
C HIS A 194 13.31 15.74 -2.59
N ASP A 195 14.05 14.74 -2.11
CA ASP A 195 15.52 14.66 -2.23
C ASP A 195 15.96 14.26 -3.66
N ARG A 196 14.99 13.91 -4.52
CA ARG A 196 15.20 13.61 -5.94
C ARG A 196 14.66 14.75 -6.80
N GLN A 197 15.33 14.98 -7.93
CA GLN A 197 14.86 15.90 -8.96
C GLN A 197 14.74 15.18 -10.31
N PRO A 198 13.53 15.07 -10.88
CA PRO A 198 12.23 15.43 -10.28
C PRO A 198 11.87 14.61 -9.02
N ALA A 199 11.00 15.14 -8.16
CA ALA A 199 10.52 14.44 -6.97
C ALA A 199 9.73 13.17 -7.35
N LEU A 200 9.97 12.04 -6.70
CA LEU A 200 9.34 10.75 -7.05
C LEU A 200 8.39 10.27 -5.94
N PRO A 201 7.33 9.50 -6.25
CA PRO A 201 6.43 9.00 -5.20
C PRO A 201 7.16 8.12 -4.17
N HIS A 202 6.81 8.29 -2.88
CA HIS A 202 7.09 7.30 -1.83
C HIS A 202 5.98 6.26 -1.74
N GLN A 203 4.76 6.63 -2.09
CA GLN A 203 3.60 5.75 -2.04
C GLN A 203 2.74 5.96 -3.27
N VAL A 204 2.27 4.85 -3.85
CA VAL A 204 1.36 4.85 -5.00
C VAL A 204 0.26 3.86 -4.73
N PHE A 205 -0.97 4.35 -4.57
CA PHE A 205 -2.14 3.52 -4.34
C PHE A 205 -3.05 3.61 -5.56
N ALA A 206 -3.11 2.54 -6.37
CA ALA A 206 -3.98 2.47 -7.53
C ALA A 206 -5.18 1.56 -7.22
N SER A 207 -6.38 1.99 -7.59
CA SER A 207 -7.59 1.20 -7.39
C SER A 207 -8.57 1.33 -8.55
N ARG A 208 -9.21 0.21 -8.87
CA ARG A 208 -10.35 0.12 -9.78
C ARG A 208 -11.21 -1.02 -9.26
N PRO A 209 -12.32 -0.74 -8.55
CA PRO A 209 -13.08 -1.76 -7.84
C PRO A 209 -13.38 -2.99 -8.71
N PRO A 210 -13.12 -4.21 -8.21
CA PRO A 210 -12.68 -4.55 -6.85
C PRO A 210 -11.15 -4.51 -6.63
N TYR A 211 -10.37 -4.24 -7.68
CA TYR A 211 -8.92 -4.34 -7.69
C TYR A 211 -8.22 -3.20 -6.96
N LYS A 212 -7.18 -3.53 -6.18
CA LYS A 212 -6.35 -2.58 -5.45
C LYS A 212 -4.89 -2.98 -5.54
N VAL A 213 -4.03 -2.00 -5.83
CA VAL A 213 -2.58 -2.08 -5.85
C VAL A 213 -2.04 -1.02 -4.91
N ARG A 214 -1.15 -1.39 -3.99
CA ARG A 214 -0.48 -0.44 -3.11
C ARG A 214 1.02 -0.68 -3.15
N LEU A 215 1.75 0.38 -3.46
CA LEU A 215 3.20 0.39 -3.45
C LEU A 215 3.67 1.34 -2.36
N SER A 216 4.57 0.85 -1.50
CA SER A 216 5.41 1.67 -0.64
C SER A 216 6.84 1.54 -1.15
N ILE A 217 7.39 2.63 -1.66
CA ILE A 217 8.68 2.69 -2.31
C ILE A 217 9.75 3.00 -1.26
N GLU A 218 10.75 2.14 -1.18
CA GLU A 218 11.85 2.26 -0.22
C GLU A 218 13.10 2.86 -0.88
N SER A 219 13.37 2.52 -2.14
CA SER A 219 14.51 3.07 -2.87
C SER A 219 14.28 3.19 -4.36
N TRP A 220 14.91 4.22 -4.93
CA TRP A 220 15.04 4.47 -6.35
C TRP A 220 16.53 4.52 -6.71
N GLN A 221 16.89 3.92 -7.84
CA GLN A 221 18.21 4.03 -8.45
C GLN A 221 18.04 4.38 -9.92
N ARG A 222 18.86 5.31 -10.42
CA ARG A 222 18.95 5.60 -11.85
C ARG A 222 19.89 4.61 -12.50
N GLY A 223 19.52 4.15 -13.69
CA GLY A 223 20.23 3.08 -14.38
C GLY A 223 19.85 1.70 -13.87
N VAL A 224 20.52 0.70 -14.45
CA VAL A 224 20.38 -0.70 -14.07
C VAL A 224 21.53 -1.02 -13.13
N ASP A 225 21.24 -1.29 -11.87
CA ASP A 225 22.24 -1.91 -11.02
C ASP A 225 22.39 -3.37 -11.47
N ALA A 226 23.46 -3.66 -12.21
CA ALA A 226 23.98 -5.01 -12.40
C ALA A 226 24.60 -5.51 -11.08
N GLY A 227 23.80 -5.53 -10.01
CA GLY A 227 24.20 -5.98 -8.69
C GLY A 227 24.16 -7.50 -8.60
N GLN A 228 25.33 -8.11 -8.82
CA GLN A 228 25.79 -9.43 -8.34
C GLN A 228 24.73 -10.54 -8.32
N GLY A 229 24.66 -11.31 -9.41
CA GLY A 229 24.41 -12.74 -9.27
C GLY A 229 25.67 -13.36 -8.67
N ASP A 230 25.52 -13.91 -7.47
CA ASP A 230 26.39 -14.97 -6.93
C ASP A 230 25.56 -16.27 -6.96
#